data_AF-A0A7C7Z1W5-F1
#
_entry.id   AF-A0A7C7Z1W5-F1
#
_cell.length_a   1.000
_cell.length_b   1.000
_cell.length_c   1.000
_cell.angle_alpha   90.00
_cell.angle_beta   90.00
_cell.angle_gamma   90.00
#
_symmetry.space_group_name_H-M   'P 1'
#
loop_
_entity.id
_entity.type
_entity.pdbx_description
1 polymer ?
#
loop_
_entity_poly.entity_id
_entity_poly.type
_entity_poly.pdbx_seq_one_letter_code
_entity_poly.pdbx_strand_id
1 'polypeptide(L)'
;MVLDASDFIHKLIQKGYTHLCVVPCSFAKNIINEAINNDSIEYTPCASEAVACSMAAGLKMAGKKPLVIVQSSGLTNMGSCITSLLKPYGIRFPMLVSWRTYNEGDSEIQHKHLATKLPDLINAYGYQYDILHKE
;
A
#
# COMPACT_ATOMS: atom_id res chain seq x y z
N MET A 1 13.26 -11.81 -8.09
CA MET A 1 13.98 -10.54 -7.88
C MET A 1 13.47 -9.87 -6.61
N VAL A 2 14.33 -9.56 -5.64
CA VAL A 2 13.97 -8.69 -4.50
C VAL A 2 13.67 -7.30 -5.06
N LEU A 3 12.57 -6.67 -4.66
CA LEU A 3 12.28 -5.28 -5.03
C LEU A 3 13.44 -4.39 -4.55
N ASP A 4 14.21 -3.84 -5.49
CA ASP A 4 15.21 -2.82 -5.18
C ASP A 4 14.48 -1.55 -4.78
N ALA A 5 14.64 -1.14 -3.52
CA ALA A 5 13.92 -0.01 -2.97
C ALA A 5 14.32 1.31 -3.66
N SER A 6 15.59 1.48 -4.02
CA SER A 6 16.08 2.70 -4.66
C SER A 6 15.55 2.81 -6.08
N ASP A 7 15.65 1.74 -6.88
CA ASP A 7 15.07 1.71 -8.22
C ASP A 7 13.54 1.92 -8.19
N PHE A 8 12.84 1.30 -7.23
CA PHE A 8 11.40 1.47 -7.07
C PHE A 8 11.02 2.92 -6.75
N ILE A 9 11.66 3.54 -5.75
CA ILE A 9 11.40 4.95 -5.39
C ILE A 9 11.75 5.87 -6.56
N HIS A 10 12.88 5.64 -7.24
CA HIS A 10 13.28 6.43 -8.40
C HIS A 10 12.23 6.36 -9.52
N LYS A 11 11.71 5.17 -9.82
CA LYS A 11 10.63 4.98 -10.80
C LYS A 11 9.33 5.67 -10.37
N LEU A 12 8.98 5.65 -9.08
CA LEU A 12 7.82 6.38 -8.56
C LEU A 12 7.98 7.89 -8.79
N ILE A 13 9.15 8.45 -8.46
CA ILE A 13 9.46 9.87 -8.67
C ILE A 13 9.38 10.22 -10.16
N GLN A 14 9.99 9.43 -11.05
CA GLN A 14 9.92 9.64 -12.51
C GLN A 14 8.48 9.62 -13.04
N LYS A 15 7.59 8.82 -12.42
CA LYS A 15 6.16 8.78 -12.74
C LYS A 15 5.34 9.88 -12.05
N GLY A 16 5.99 10.76 -11.29
CA GLY A 16 5.40 11.92 -10.62
C GLY A 16 4.64 11.57 -9.34
N TYR A 17 4.89 10.42 -8.72
CA TYR A 17 4.39 10.17 -7.37
C TYR A 17 5.03 11.14 -6.39
N THR A 18 4.22 11.59 -5.43
CA THR A 18 4.57 12.72 -4.57
C THR A 18 4.59 12.36 -3.10
N HIS A 19 3.77 11.39 -2.68
CA HIS A 19 3.64 11.01 -1.28
C HIS A 19 3.55 9.50 -1.15
N LEU A 20 4.17 8.97 -0.10
CA LEU A 20 3.95 7.63 0.40
C LEU A 20 3.20 7.71 1.74
N CYS A 21 1.92 7.36 1.73
CA CYS A 21 1.11 7.28 2.95
C CYS A 21 1.27 5.88 3.54
N VAL A 22 2.02 5.76 4.63
CA VAL A 22 2.50 4.44 5.10
C VAL A 22 2.02 4.15 6.51
N VAL A 23 1.41 2.98 6.71
CA VAL A 23 1.34 2.36 8.03
C VAL A 23 2.57 1.47 8.19
N PRO A 24 3.53 1.82 9.07
CA PRO A 24 4.85 1.17 9.09
C PRO A 24 4.77 -0.34 9.30
N CYS A 25 5.45 -1.09 8.44
CA CYS A 25 5.55 -2.54 8.51
C CYS A 25 6.96 -2.99 8.15
N SER A 26 7.47 -4.03 8.81
CA SER A 26 8.83 -4.55 8.60
C SER A 26 9.12 -4.94 7.14
N PHE A 27 8.11 -5.42 6.41
CA PHE A 27 8.24 -5.78 4.99
C PHE A 27 8.51 -4.58 4.07
N ALA A 28 8.13 -3.38 4.48
CA ALA A 28 8.33 -2.14 3.71
C ALA A 28 9.56 -1.35 4.17
N LYS A 29 10.36 -1.87 5.11
CA LYS A 29 11.47 -1.15 5.76
C LYS A 29 12.41 -0.46 4.77
N ASN A 30 12.85 -1.18 3.73
CA ASN A 30 13.82 -0.62 2.76
C ASN A 30 13.19 0.50 1.92
N ILE A 31 11.93 0.36 1.52
CA ILE A 31 11.19 1.38 0.77
C ILE A 31 10.98 2.64 1.63
N ILE A 32 10.62 2.43 2.91
CA ILE A 32 10.46 3.52 3.88
C ILE A 32 11.78 4.27 4.07
N ASN A 33 12.87 3.54 4.30
CA ASN A 33 14.19 4.14 4.48
C ASN A 33 14.64 4.93 3.25
N GLU A 34 14.42 4.40 2.05
CA GLU A 34 14.76 5.10 0.81
C GLU A 34 13.94 6.40 0.66
N ALA A 35 12.64 6.35 0.95
CA ALA A 35 11.76 7.52 0.87
C ALA A 35 12.11 8.60 1.91
N ILE A 36 12.46 8.21 3.14
CA ILE A 36 12.88 9.16 4.20
C ILE A 36 14.13 9.93 3.80
N ASN A 37 15.03 9.32 3.02
CA ASN A 37 16.29 9.93 2.61
C ASN A 37 16.20 10.63 1.23
N ASN A 38 15.00 10.86 0.70
CA ASN A 38 14.81 11.41 -0.64
C ASN A 38 13.82 12.59 -0.65
N ASP A 39 14.34 13.81 -0.82
CA ASP A 39 13.54 15.05 -0.82
C ASP A 39 12.56 15.16 -2.00
N SER A 40 12.64 14.28 -3.00
CA SER A 40 11.75 14.29 -4.17
C SER A 40 10.45 13.51 -3.97
N ILE A 41 10.28 12.81 -2.84
CA ILE A 41 9.04 12.12 -2.50
C ILE A 41 8.78 12.21 -0.99
N GLU A 42 7.57 12.61 -0.61
CA GLU A 42 7.25 12.80 0.80
C GLU A 42 6.88 11.48 1.48
N TYR A 43 7.59 11.12 2.54
CA TYR A 43 7.19 10.02 3.42
C TYR A 43 6.21 10.52 4.49
N THR A 44 4.97 10.04 4.44
CA THR A 44 3.89 10.41 5.38
C THR A 44 3.51 9.22 6.26
N PRO A 45 4.08 9.09 7.47
CA PRO A 45 3.70 8.02 8.40
C PRO A 45 2.26 8.21 8.90
N CYS A 46 1.48 7.14 8.89
CA CYS A 46 0.08 7.12 9.28
C CYS A 46 -0.13 6.23 10.50
N ALA A 47 -0.91 6.72 11.48
CA ALA A 47 -1.17 5.99 12.72
C ALA A 47 -2.09 4.77 12.54
N SER A 48 -2.89 4.75 11.48
CA SER A 48 -3.79 3.64 11.14
C SER A 48 -4.08 3.61 9.64
N GLU A 49 -4.61 2.50 9.14
CA GLU A 49 -4.95 2.39 7.72
C GLU A 49 -6.12 3.29 7.32
N ALA A 50 -7.03 3.61 8.26
CA ALA A 50 -8.08 4.60 8.04
C ALA A 50 -7.51 6.01 7.80
N VAL A 51 -6.47 6.38 8.55
CA VAL A 51 -5.74 7.64 8.35
C VAL A 51 -4.99 7.60 7.01
N ALA A 52 -4.27 6.52 6.71
CA ALA A 52 -3.55 6.38 5.44
C ALA A 52 -4.49 6.51 4.22
N CYS A 53 -5.65 5.88 4.28
CA CYS A 53 -6.67 5.94 3.23
C CYS A 53 -7.24 7.36 3.06
N SER A 54 -7.64 8.00 4.17
CA SER A 54 -8.22 9.36 4.15
C SER A 54 -7.20 10.41 3.69
N MET A 55 -5.95 10.30 4.15
CA MET A 55 -4.85 11.17 3.73
C MET A 55 -4.58 11.04 2.23
N ALA A 56 -4.47 9.82 1.71
CA ALA A 56 -4.27 9.59 0.28
C ALA A 56 -5.48 10.08 -0.54
N ALA A 57 -6.71 9.95 -0.05
CA ALA A 57 -7.89 10.49 -0.70
C ALA A 57 -7.81 12.02 -0.82
N GLY A 58 -7.51 12.72 0.29
CA GLY A 58 -7.35 14.18 0.30
C GLY A 58 -6.22 14.66 -0.63
N LEU A 59 -5.05 14.01 -0.58
CA LEU A 59 -3.93 14.29 -1.48
C LEU A 59 -4.32 14.11 -2.94
N LYS A 60 -5.02 13.02 -3.27
CA LYS A 60 -5.49 12.77 -4.63
C LYS A 60 -6.46 13.85 -5.11
N MET A 61 -7.39 14.28 -4.26
CA MET A 61 -8.33 15.37 -4.56
C MET A 61 -7.63 16.72 -4.74
N ALA A 62 -6.52 16.94 -4.03
CA ALA A 62 -5.66 18.12 -4.17
C ALA A 62 -4.72 18.06 -5.40
N GLY A 63 -4.93 17.12 -6.32
CA GLY A 63 -4.13 16.98 -7.54
C GLY A 63 -2.76 16.32 -7.34
N LYS A 64 -2.48 15.79 -6.14
CA LYS A 64 -1.25 15.04 -5.87
C LYS A 64 -1.38 13.58 -6.32
N LYS A 65 -0.25 12.87 -6.34
CA LYS A 65 -0.16 11.45 -6.71
C LYS A 65 0.36 10.64 -5.51
N PRO A 66 -0.51 10.23 -4.58
CA PRO A 66 -0.12 9.42 -3.43
C PRO A 66 -0.03 7.93 -3.80
N LEU A 67 0.77 7.19 -3.04
CA LEU A 67 0.79 5.73 -2.99
C LEU A 67 0.62 5.30 -1.53
N VAL A 68 -0.30 4.37 -1.27
CA VAL A 68 -0.51 3.84 0.09
C VAL A 68 0.31 2.58 0.28
N ILE A 69 1.00 2.44 1.42
CA ILE A 69 1.73 1.23 1.79
C ILE A 69 1.16 0.65 3.09
N VAL A 70 0.64 -0.58 3.01
CA VAL A 70 0.05 -1.31 4.14
C VAL A 70 0.40 -2.79 4.08
N GLN A 71 -0.01 -3.55 5.09
CA GLN A 71 0.03 -5.03 5.06
C GLN A 71 -1.32 -5.63 4.67
N SER A 72 -1.37 -6.93 4.43
CA SER A 72 -2.59 -7.65 4.04
C SER A 72 -3.77 -7.43 5.00
N SER A 73 -3.56 -7.49 6.32
CA SER A 73 -4.59 -7.13 7.31
C SER A 73 -4.90 -5.63 7.36
N GLY A 74 -3.97 -4.79 6.93
CA GLY A 74 -4.23 -3.37 6.76
C GLY A 74 -5.23 -3.10 5.64
N LEU A 75 -5.18 -3.89 4.57
CA LEU A 75 -6.16 -3.80 3.49
C LEU A 75 -7.59 -4.11 3.99
N THR A 76 -7.75 -5.07 4.92
CA THR A 76 -9.07 -5.33 5.53
C THR A 76 -9.55 -4.14 6.35
N ASN A 77 -8.65 -3.47 7.07
CA ASN A 77 -8.99 -2.27 7.85
C ASN A 77 -9.40 -1.08 6.96
N MET A 78 -8.87 -1.01 5.74
CA MET A 78 -9.25 0.02 4.75
C MET A 78 -10.61 -0.22 4.11
N GLY A 79 -11.23 -1.39 4.29
CA GLY A 79 -12.45 -1.77 3.58
C GLY A 79 -13.56 -0.73 3.67
N SER A 80 -13.84 -0.21 4.88
CA SER A 80 -14.85 0.84 5.07
C SER A 80 -14.50 2.11 4.30
N CYS A 81 -13.24 2.57 4.34
CA CYS A 81 -12.81 3.74 3.58
C CYS A 81 -12.93 3.50 2.07
N ILE A 82 -12.53 2.33 1.58
CA ILE A 82 -12.62 2.01 0.16
C ILE A 82 -14.07 2.02 -0.33
N THR A 83 -14.99 1.43 0.43
CA THR A 83 -16.40 1.29 0.01
C THR A 83 -17.25 2.52 0.27
N SER A 84 -16.94 3.33 1.29
CA SER A 84 -17.73 4.51 1.66
C SER A 84 -17.15 5.83 1.17
N LEU A 85 -15.83 5.91 0.91
CA LEU A 85 -15.16 7.13 0.44
C LEU A 85 -14.57 6.96 -0.96
N LEU A 86 -13.73 5.94 -1.21
CA LEU A 86 -13.05 5.88 -2.50
C LEU A 86 -14.01 5.57 -3.65
N LYS A 87 -14.83 4.53 -3.49
CA LYS A 87 -15.73 4.03 -4.53
C LYS A 87 -16.86 5.02 -4.86
N PRO A 88 -17.58 5.62 -3.89
CA PRO A 88 -18.69 6.53 -4.20
C PRO A 88 -18.24 7.83 -4.87
N TYR A 89 -17.04 8.30 -4.56
CA TYR A 89 -16.49 9.56 -5.08
C TYR A 89 -15.52 9.36 -6.26
N GLY A 90 -15.38 8.12 -6.75
CA GLY A 90 -14.50 7.81 -7.89
C GLY A 90 -13.01 8.08 -7.64
N ILE A 91 -12.57 8.10 -6.38
CA ILE A 91 -11.19 8.38 -6.00
C ILE A 91 -10.36 7.11 -6.17
N ARG A 92 -9.22 7.22 -6.88
CA ARG A 92 -8.32 6.10 -7.16
C ARG A 92 -6.85 6.48 -6.95
N PHE A 93 -6.12 5.63 -6.24
CA PHE A 93 -4.66 5.67 -6.05
C PHE A 93 -4.14 4.23 -5.87
N PRO A 94 -2.88 3.95 -6.22
CA PRO A 94 -2.30 2.63 -6.05
C PRO A 94 -2.01 2.32 -4.57
N MET A 95 -1.99 1.03 -4.26
CA MET A 95 -1.66 0.51 -2.94
C MET A 95 -0.58 -0.56 -3.09
N LEU A 96 0.50 -0.45 -2.32
CA LEU A 96 1.48 -1.51 -2.13
C LEU A 96 1.12 -2.27 -0.86
N VAL A 97 0.69 -3.52 -1.02
CA VAL A 97 0.22 -4.36 0.09
C VAL A 97 1.22 -5.48 0.32
N SER A 98 1.86 -5.51 1.48
CA SER A 98 2.71 -6.65 1.85
C SER A 98 1.86 -7.91 2.06
N TRP A 99 2.18 -8.96 1.30
CA TRP A 99 1.49 -10.25 1.36
C TRP A 99 2.16 -11.15 2.41
N ARG A 100 1.75 -11.02 3.67
CA ARG A 100 2.21 -11.94 4.73
C ARG A 100 1.76 -13.37 4.42
N THR A 101 2.62 -14.35 4.68
CA THR A 101 2.41 -15.80 4.39
C THR A 101 2.33 -16.18 2.93
N TYR A 102 2.90 -15.37 2.03
CA TYR A 102 3.02 -15.77 0.62
C TYR A 102 3.88 -17.05 0.44
N ASN A 103 4.92 -17.23 1.26
CA ASN A 103 5.69 -18.48 1.37
C ASN A 103 5.32 -19.22 2.66
N GLU A 104 5.30 -20.55 2.63
CA GLU A 104 4.99 -21.40 3.79
C GLU A 104 5.99 -21.16 4.96
N GLY A 105 5.46 -21.03 6.18
CA GLY A 105 6.23 -20.81 7.41
C GLY A 105 5.36 -20.60 8.66
N ASP A 106 6.01 -20.40 9.80
CA ASP A 106 5.38 -20.08 11.11
C ASP A 106 4.82 -18.67 11.12
N SER A 107 3.62 -18.53 10.58
CA SER A 107 2.81 -17.32 10.78
C SER A 107 1.50 -17.70 11.42
N GLU A 108 0.99 -16.78 12.22
CA GLU A 108 -0.26 -16.92 12.95
C GLU A 108 -1.42 -17.29 12.01
N ILE A 109 -2.34 -18.11 12.49
CA ILE A 109 -3.40 -18.76 11.69
C ILE A 109 -4.22 -17.73 10.89
N GLN A 110 -4.47 -16.55 11.46
CA GLN A 110 -5.21 -15.49 10.78
C GLN A 110 -4.48 -14.96 9.54
N HIS A 111 -3.15 -14.89 9.54
CA HIS A 111 -2.39 -14.45 8.39
C HIS A 111 -2.46 -15.46 7.26
N LYS A 112 -2.37 -16.76 7.57
CA LYS A 112 -2.51 -17.85 6.58
C LYS A 112 -3.88 -17.84 5.93
N HIS A 113 -4.96 -17.72 6.70
CA HIS A 113 -6.30 -17.67 6.13
C HIS A 113 -6.50 -16.43 5.24
N LEU A 114 -6.17 -15.24 5.75
CA LEU A 114 -6.35 -14.00 5.01
C LEU A 114 -5.55 -13.98 3.69
N ALA A 115 -4.33 -14.53 3.69
CA ALA A 115 -3.51 -14.63 2.49
C ALA A 115 -4.23 -15.36 1.34
N THR A 116 -4.99 -16.43 1.63
CA THR A 116 -5.75 -17.16 0.60
C THR A 116 -6.93 -16.36 0.05
N LYS A 117 -7.41 -15.35 0.78
CA LYS A 117 -8.58 -14.53 0.43
C LYS A 117 -8.24 -13.13 -0.04
N LEU A 118 -6.95 -12.76 -0.03
CA LEU A 118 -6.52 -11.42 -0.40
C LEU A 118 -6.89 -11.04 -1.83
N PRO A 119 -6.75 -11.91 -2.86
CA PRO A 119 -7.23 -11.62 -4.21
C PRO A 119 -8.74 -11.35 -4.29
N ASP A 120 -9.55 -12.19 -3.63
CA ASP A 120 -11.00 -12.04 -3.59
C ASP A 120 -11.40 -10.69 -2.95
N LEU A 121 -10.69 -10.30 -1.90
CA LEU A 121 -10.90 -9.03 -1.20
C LEU A 121 -10.56 -7.83 -2.10
N ILE A 122 -9.42 -7.87 -2.80
CA ILE A 122 -9.02 -6.81 -3.74
C ILE A 122 -10.08 -6.65 -4.84
N ASN A 123 -10.56 -7.77 -5.40
CA ASN A 123 -11.60 -7.78 -6.42
C ASN A 123 -12.92 -7.19 -5.88
N ALA A 124 -13.34 -7.56 -4.66
CA ALA A 124 -14.53 -7.01 -4.02
C ALA A 124 -14.45 -5.48 -3.83
N TYR A 125 -13.25 -4.97 -3.57
CA TYR A 125 -12.96 -3.54 -3.46
C TYR A 125 -12.89 -2.82 -4.81
N GLY A 126 -12.95 -3.54 -5.94
CA GLY A 126 -12.93 -2.97 -7.29
C GLY A 126 -11.53 -2.52 -7.72
N TYR A 127 -10.50 -3.11 -7.12
CA TYR A 127 -9.11 -2.92 -7.52
C TYR A 127 -8.64 -4.07 -8.40
N GLN A 128 -7.66 -3.78 -9.26
CA GLN A 128 -6.84 -4.79 -9.93
C GLN A 128 -5.51 -4.90 -9.17
N TYR A 129 -4.85 -6.04 -9.27
CA TYR A 129 -3.55 -6.27 -8.63
C TYR A 129 -2.58 -6.99 -9.55
N ASP A 130 -1.31 -6.73 -9.31
CA ASP A 130 -0.18 -7.50 -9.80
C ASP A 130 0.60 -8.04 -8.61
N ILE A 131 1.12 -9.25 -8.73
CA ILE A 131 1.97 -9.85 -7.70
C ILE A 131 3.43 -9.56 -8.04
N LEU A 132 4.14 -8.88 -7.13
CA LEU A 132 5.57 -8.68 -7.24
C LEU A 132 6.29 -9.94 -6.74
N HIS A 133 6.58 -10.87 -7.65
CA HIS A 133 7.25 -12.12 -7.32
C HIS A 133 8.74 -11.92 -7.05
N LYS A 134 9.23 -12.53 -5.98
CA LYS A 134 10.64 -12.80 -5.79
C LYS A 134 10.97 -14.12 -6.49
N GLU A 135 11.32 -14.07 -7.76
CA GLU A 135 12.23 -15.12 -8.33
C GLU A 135 13.46 -15.27 -7.44
#